data_AF-A0A946B5X0-F1
#
_entry.id   AF-A0A946B5X0-F1
#
_cell.length_a   1.000
_cell.length_b   1.000
_cell.length_c   1.000
_cell.angle_alpha   90.00
_cell.angle_beta   90.00
_cell.angle_gamma   90.00
#
_symmetry.space_group_name_H-M   'P 1'
#
loop_
_entity.id
_entity.type
_entity.pdbx_description
1 polymer ?
#
loop_
_entity_poly.entity_id
_entity_poly.type
_entity_poly.pdbx_seq_one_letter_code
_entity_poly.pdbx_strand_id
1 'polypeptide(L)'
;MNEHSPAAATVRLRPTDGPLIGTTAFFRNRAFLGAFCRQIRPAEDGPTQIMAHACSIGAEAYSLAIRMMIERPELDFQIDATDLSQGFVNYAARGVYPAAVMQGAVAEEQRFFQQIDDETVAIASEVRARVNFLPARSFAEFEAEKVYDAVILCNALVYVDGPTQGATIDRIAGYNSDLLAVTAAHQDRIAADLERNAYAPIMDDFAAIHAGWIDRQRPPGFPKGSPPPTGAQADPYIDPIDDDAGWRYRHGAFFRKQAIADVQPGDALAS
;
A
#
# COMPACT_ATOMS: atom_id res chain seq x y z
N MET A 1 24.11 -18.06 6.17
CA MET A 1 23.93 -17.22 7.37
C MET A 1 23.86 -15.78 6.88
N ASN A 2 22.65 -15.24 6.68
CA ASN A 2 22.47 -13.82 6.34
C ASN A 2 21.93 -13.13 7.57
N GLU A 3 22.83 -12.54 8.35
CA GLU A 3 22.48 -11.61 9.42
C GLU A 3 21.88 -10.35 8.77
N HIS A 4 20.56 -10.28 8.71
CA HIS A 4 19.88 -9.01 8.48
C HIS A 4 20.11 -8.16 9.72
N SER A 5 21.05 -7.21 9.64
CA SER A 5 21.12 -6.12 10.61
C SER A 5 19.71 -5.51 10.72
N PRO A 6 19.11 -5.44 11.92
CA PRO A 6 17.75 -4.94 12.05
C PRO A 6 17.74 -3.49 11.57
N ALA A 7 16.93 -3.20 10.54
CA ALA A 7 16.74 -1.83 10.08
C ALA A 7 16.29 -0.97 11.28
N ALA A 8 16.89 0.21 11.42
CA ALA A 8 16.48 1.16 12.45
C ALA A 8 15.02 1.61 12.21
N ALA A 9 14.37 2.08 13.27
CA ALA A 9 12.96 2.49 13.21
C ALA A 9 12.72 3.52 12.10
N THR A 10 11.67 3.31 11.31
CA THR A 10 11.32 4.20 10.19
C THR A 10 10.95 5.59 10.69
N VAL A 11 11.46 6.64 10.04
CA VAL A 11 11.10 8.02 10.37
C VAL A 11 9.75 8.37 9.74
N ARG A 12 8.78 8.68 10.59
CA ARG A 12 7.41 9.03 10.19
C ARG A 12 7.31 10.50 9.81
N LEU A 13 6.67 10.75 8.67
CA LEU A 13 6.32 12.07 8.15
C LEU A 13 4.81 12.29 8.32
N ARG A 14 4.43 13.52 8.71
CA ARG A 14 3.04 13.94 8.86
C ARG A 14 2.78 15.25 8.09
N PRO A 15 2.71 15.19 6.75
CA PRO A 15 2.41 16.38 5.96
C PRO A 15 0.95 16.80 6.16
N THR A 16 0.68 18.09 5.96
CA THR A 16 -0.67 18.66 6.02
C THR A 16 -0.94 19.49 4.77
N ASP A 17 -2.15 19.41 4.23
CA ASP A 17 -2.63 20.26 3.13
C ASP A 17 -4.08 20.67 3.40
N GLY A 18 -4.27 21.90 3.88
CA GLY A 18 -5.56 22.35 4.42
C GLY A 18 -6.05 21.41 5.54
N PRO A 19 -7.24 20.80 5.42
CA PRO A 19 -7.76 19.85 6.41
C PRO A 19 -7.16 18.44 6.29
N LEU A 20 -6.42 18.14 5.23
CA LEU A 20 -5.87 16.80 4.98
C LEU A 20 -4.60 16.61 5.80
N ILE A 21 -4.55 15.49 6.53
CA ILE A 21 -3.39 15.08 7.33
C ILE A 21 -2.91 13.76 6.77
N GLY A 22 -1.70 13.76 6.23
CA GLY A 22 -1.02 12.55 5.78
C GLY A 22 -0.26 11.89 6.92
N THR A 23 -0.02 10.59 6.79
CA THR A 23 0.95 9.87 7.61
C THR A 23 1.62 8.83 6.74
N THR A 24 2.94 8.95 6.61
CA THR A 24 3.72 8.04 5.78
C THR A 24 5.14 7.92 6.30
N ALA A 25 5.85 6.88 5.86
CA ALA A 25 7.26 6.70 6.15
C ALA A 25 7.90 5.91 5.00
N PHE A 26 9.17 6.16 4.73
CA PHE A 26 9.93 5.28 3.84
C PHE A 26 10.09 3.91 4.48
N PHE A 27 9.90 2.86 3.69
CA PHE A 27 10.00 1.45 4.08
C PHE A 27 9.12 1.07 5.28
N ARG A 28 7.97 1.75 5.45
CA ARG A 28 7.07 1.64 6.63
C ARG A 28 6.71 0.20 6.99
N ASN A 29 6.50 -0.66 6.00
CA ASN A 29 6.23 -2.07 6.20
C ASN A 29 7.11 -2.92 5.26
N ARG A 30 8.29 -3.33 5.76
CA ARG A 30 9.28 -4.11 4.98
C ARG A 30 8.75 -5.48 4.54
N ALA A 31 7.95 -6.13 5.38
CA ALA A 31 7.33 -7.41 5.05
C ALA A 31 6.36 -7.26 3.86
N PHE A 32 5.56 -6.19 3.85
CA PHE A 32 4.68 -5.87 2.73
C PHE A 32 5.45 -5.64 1.44
N LEU A 33 6.53 -4.84 1.48
CA LEU A 33 7.34 -4.55 0.29
C LEU A 33 8.01 -5.81 -0.28
N GLY A 34 8.55 -6.68 0.59
CA GLY A 34 9.14 -7.95 0.17
C GLY A 34 8.11 -8.94 -0.37
N ALA A 35 6.93 -9.02 0.26
CA ALA A 35 5.83 -9.85 -0.23
C ALA A 35 5.31 -9.35 -1.58
N PHE A 36 5.17 -8.04 -1.78
CA PHE A 36 4.80 -7.46 -3.08
C PHE A 36 5.79 -7.90 -4.17
N CYS A 37 7.10 -7.81 -3.92
CA CYS A 37 8.13 -8.18 -4.89
C CYS A 37 8.09 -9.67 -5.28
N ARG A 38 7.67 -10.55 -4.36
CA ARG A 38 7.48 -11.99 -4.66
C ARG A 38 6.17 -12.28 -5.38
N GLN A 39 5.12 -11.49 -5.13
CA GLN A 39 3.79 -11.73 -5.67
C GLN A 39 3.55 -11.08 -7.03
N ILE A 40 4.24 -9.98 -7.34
CA ILE A 40 4.11 -9.29 -8.62
C ILE A 40 4.60 -10.18 -9.77
N ARG A 41 3.73 -10.37 -10.76
CA ARG A 41 4.04 -11.06 -12.02
C ARG A 41 4.41 -10.01 -13.07
N PRO A 42 5.42 -10.28 -13.92
CA PRO A 42 5.71 -9.39 -15.03
C PRO A 42 4.53 -9.37 -16.01
N ALA A 43 4.26 -8.22 -16.62
CA ALA A 43 3.37 -8.15 -17.78
C ALA A 43 3.90 -9.02 -18.92
N GLU A 44 2.99 -9.57 -19.75
CA GLU A 44 3.37 -10.36 -20.93
C GLU A 44 4.08 -9.48 -21.98
N ASP A 45 3.60 -8.26 -22.16
CA ASP A 45 4.12 -7.28 -23.11
C ASP A 45 4.43 -5.94 -22.42
N GLY A 46 5.67 -5.47 -22.55
CA GLY A 46 6.10 -4.17 -22.05
C GLY A 46 6.29 -4.10 -20.53
N PRO A 47 6.39 -2.87 -19.97
CA PRO A 47 6.60 -2.68 -18.54
C PRO A 47 5.36 -3.04 -17.73
N THR A 48 5.59 -3.73 -16.60
CA THR A 48 4.57 -4.04 -15.60
C THR A 48 3.97 -2.75 -15.03
N GLN A 49 2.67 -2.56 -15.15
CA GLN A 49 1.97 -1.35 -14.74
C GLN A 49 1.43 -1.47 -13.32
N ILE A 50 1.83 -0.56 -12.43
CA ILE A 50 1.41 -0.53 -11.04
C ILE A 50 0.71 0.79 -10.75
N MET A 51 -0.47 0.75 -10.14
CA MET A 51 -1.17 1.92 -9.63
C MET A 51 -1.05 1.99 -8.10
N ALA A 52 -0.58 3.11 -7.57
CA ALA A 52 -0.54 3.40 -6.15
C ALA A 52 -1.49 4.56 -5.81
N HIS A 53 -2.64 4.23 -5.24
CA HIS A 53 -3.59 5.21 -4.74
C HIS A 53 -3.25 5.66 -3.32
N ALA A 54 -3.73 6.85 -2.97
CA ALA A 54 -3.52 7.47 -1.65
C ALA A 54 -2.03 7.53 -1.29
N CYS A 55 -1.18 7.87 -2.26
CA CYS A 55 0.27 7.80 -2.10
C CYS A 55 0.85 8.82 -1.11
N SER A 56 0.02 9.72 -0.57
CA SER A 56 0.43 10.86 0.23
C SER A 56 1.57 11.62 -0.46
N ILE A 57 2.60 11.99 0.29
CA ILE A 57 3.80 12.63 -0.25
C ILE A 57 4.77 11.67 -0.95
N GLY A 58 4.35 10.47 -1.35
CA GLY A 58 5.09 9.58 -2.27
C GLY A 58 6.07 8.60 -1.62
N ALA A 59 6.26 8.63 -0.30
CA ALA A 59 7.25 7.79 0.38
C ALA A 59 7.01 6.29 0.16
N GLU A 60 5.74 5.83 0.17
CA GLU A 60 5.40 4.42 -0.08
C GLU A 60 5.66 4.01 -1.54
N ALA A 61 5.31 4.86 -2.51
CA ALA A 61 5.57 4.61 -3.93
C ALA A 61 7.08 4.52 -4.23
N TYR A 62 7.87 5.44 -3.67
CA TYR A 62 9.33 5.39 -3.81
C TYR A 62 9.96 4.21 -3.08
N SER A 63 9.45 3.84 -1.90
CA SER A 63 9.93 2.65 -1.18
C SER A 63 9.70 1.38 -1.99
N LEU A 64 8.55 1.28 -2.66
CA LEU A 64 8.26 0.16 -3.56
C LEU A 64 9.18 0.16 -4.78
N ALA A 65 9.34 1.29 -5.46
CA ALA A 65 10.24 1.41 -6.61
C ALA A 65 11.67 0.97 -6.25
N ILE A 66 12.20 1.49 -5.14
CA ILE A 66 13.53 1.12 -4.63
C ILE A 66 13.60 -0.39 -4.34
N ARG A 67 12.59 -0.93 -3.66
CA ARG A 67 12.57 -2.36 -3.31
C ARG A 67 12.54 -3.24 -4.56
N MET A 68 11.71 -2.90 -5.55
CA MET A 68 11.63 -3.64 -6.81
C MET A 68 12.94 -3.54 -7.59
N MET A 69 13.60 -2.39 -7.63
CA MET A 69 14.92 -2.25 -8.27
C MET A 69 16.02 -3.08 -7.59
N ILE A 70 15.90 -3.33 -6.28
CA ILE A 70 16.84 -4.18 -5.52
C ILE A 70 16.52 -5.67 -5.70
N GLU A 71 15.26 -6.07 -5.47
CA GLU A 71 14.88 -7.48 -5.38
C GLU A 71 14.44 -8.10 -6.70
N ARG A 72 14.00 -7.27 -7.65
CA ARG A 72 13.51 -7.67 -8.97
C ARG A 72 14.18 -6.83 -10.08
N PRO A 73 15.52 -6.72 -10.12
CA PRO A 73 16.23 -5.87 -11.08
C PRO A 73 15.98 -6.26 -12.55
N GLU A 74 15.52 -7.49 -12.79
CA GLU A 74 15.16 -8.00 -14.12
C GLU A 74 13.79 -7.52 -14.61
N LEU A 75 12.93 -7.04 -13.71
CA LEU A 75 11.56 -6.68 -14.03
C LEU A 75 11.49 -5.22 -14.50
N ASP A 76 10.96 -5.00 -15.70
CA ASP A 76 10.62 -3.67 -16.17
C ASP A 76 9.23 -3.26 -15.63
N PHE A 77 9.14 -2.09 -15.01
CA PHE A 77 7.92 -1.59 -14.40
C PHE A 77 7.79 -0.07 -14.45
N GLN A 78 6.55 0.38 -14.33
CA GLN A 78 6.17 1.76 -14.10
C GLN A 78 5.12 1.82 -12.98
N ILE A 79 5.32 2.73 -12.03
CA ILE A 79 4.34 3.04 -10.98
C ILE A 79 3.66 4.36 -11.35
N ASP A 80 2.35 4.35 -11.56
CA ASP A 80 1.53 5.54 -11.50
C ASP A 80 1.05 5.75 -10.06
N ALA A 81 1.18 6.96 -9.54
CA ALA A 81 0.82 7.28 -8.16
C ALA A 81 -0.07 8.52 -8.09
N THR A 82 -1.09 8.50 -7.25
CA THR A 82 -1.97 9.66 -7.02
C THR A 82 -2.46 9.74 -5.58
N ASP A 83 -2.84 10.94 -5.18
CA ASP A 83 -3.45 11.26 -3.91
C ASP A 83 -4.59 12.28 -4.12
N LEU A 84 -5.47 12.43 -3.13
CA LEU A 84 -6.52 13.44 -3.14
C LEU A 84 -5.93 14.86 -3.03
N SER A 85 -4.81 15.02 -2.33
CA SER A 85 -4.15 16.31 -2.12
C SER A 85 -3.22 16.66 -3.29
N GLN A 86 -3.50 17.77 -3.97
CA GLN A 86 -2.58 18.35 -4.95
C GLN A 86 -1.26 18.79 -4.30
N GLY A 87 -1.30 19.27 -3.05
CA GLY A 87 -0.11 19.61 -2.29
C GLY A 87 0.81 18.41 -2.06
N PHE A 88 0.24 17.26 -1.69
CA PHE A 88 0.98 16.02 -1.49
C PHE A 88 1.56 15.47 -2.79
N VAL A 89 0.77 15.44 -3.87
CA VAL A 89 1.25 15.03 -5.19
C VAL A 89 2.41 15.92 -5.66
N ASN A 90 2.29 17.24 -5.49
CA ASN A 90 3.35 18.18 -5.86
C ASN A 90 4.61 17.98 -5.02
N TYR A 91 4.47 17.70 -3.72
CA TYR A 91 5.60 17.40 -2.84
C TYR A 91 6.28 16.09 -3.28
N ALA A 92 5.49 15.05 -3.54
CA ALA A 92 5.98 13.75 -3.98
C ALA A 92 6.76 13.85 -5.29
N ALA A 93 6.23 14.59 -6.27
CA ALA A 93 6.86 14.78 -7.59
C ALA A 93 8.22 15.53 -7.52
N ARG A 94 8.38 16.44 -6.55
CA ARG A 94 9.68 17.09 -6.28
C ARG A 94 10.72 16.06 -5.82
N GLY A 95 10.30 15.06 -5.05
CA GLY A 95 11.16 13.98 -4.59
C GLY A 95 12.26 14.43 -3.63
N VAL A 96 12.02 15.50 -2.87
CA VAL A 96 12.98 16.05 -1.88
C VAL A 96 12.37 15.94 -0.49
N TYR A 97 13.13 15.35 0.44
CA TYR A 97 12.68 14.99 1.79
C TYR A 97 13.72 15.39 2.84
N PRO A 98 13.35 15.48 4.13
CA PRO A 98 14.32 15.65 5.20
C PRO A 98 15.33 14.49 5.25
N ALA A 99 16.62 14.77 5.43
CA ALA A 99 17.69 13.78 5.48
C ALA A 99 17.46 12.69 6.54
N ALA A 100 16.72 13.01 7.60
CA ALA A 100 16.32 12.06 8.64
C ALA A 100 15.62 10.81 8.10
N VAL A 101 14.94 10.87 6.94
CA VAL A 101 14.28 9.69 6.35
C VAL A 101 15.26 8.55 6.03
N MET A 102 16.53 8.86 5.81
CA MET A 102 17.58 7.86 5.56
C MET A 102 17.87 6.97 6.78
N GLN A 103 17.52 7.41 8.00
CA GLN A 103 17.74 6.61 9.22
C GLN A 103 16.99 5.27 9.17
N GLY A 104 15.81 5.24 8.53
CA GLY A 104 15.02 4.02 8.36
C GLY A 104 15.46 3.13 7.19
N ALA A 105 16.42 3.57 6.38
CA ALA A 105 16.89 2.88 5.18
C ALA A 105 18.13 2.02 5.48
N VAL A 106 18.19 0.80 4.94
CA VAL A 106 19.40 -0.03 5.02
C VAL A 106 20.44 0.44 4.00
N ALA A 107 21.69 -0.01 4.13
CA ALA A 107 22.82 0.45 3.30
C ALA A 107 22.54 0.38 1.79
N GLU A 108 21.91 -0.69 1.31
CA GLU A 108 21.58 -0.85 -0.11
C GLU A 108 20.49 0.12 -0.60
N GLU A 109 19.59 0.55 0.28
CA GLU A 109 18.53 1.52 -0.02
C GLU A 109 19.06 2.96 0.01
N GLN A 110 20.03 3.24 0.89
CA GLN A 110 20.60 4.58 1.06
C GLN A 110 21.22 5.16 -0.22
N ARG A 111 21.75 4.31 -1.12
CA ARG A 111 22.31 4.77 -2.40
C ARG A 111 21.28 5.48 -3.31
N PHE A 112 19.99 5.24 -3.08
CA PHE A 112 18.90 5.86 -3.82
C PHE A 112 18.45 7.20 -3.25
N PHE A 113 19.10 7.67 -2.17
CA PHE A 113 18.94 9.01 -1.63
C PHE A 113 20.22 9.81 -1.92
N GLN A 114 20.06 10.90 -2.65
CA GLN A 114 21.13 11.82 -3.01
C GLN A 114 21.13 12.98 -2.02
N GLN A 115 22.16 13.08 -1.20
CA GLN A 115 22.31 14.22 -0.28
C GLN A 115 22.38 15.53 -1.08
N ILE A 116 21.55 16.52 -0.70
CA ILE A 116 21.62 17.88 -1.24
C ILE A 116 22.44 18.76 -0.29
N ASP A 117 22.07 18.75 0.99
CA ASP A 117 22.72 19.44 2.11
C ASP A 117 22.50 18.64 3.39
N ASP A 118 22.96 19.10 4.56
CA ASP A 118 22.86 18.35 5.83
C ASP A 118 21.41 18.05 6.26
N GLU A 119 20.42 18.79 5.76
CA GLU A 119 19.02 18.69 6.19
C GLU A 119 18.13 17.99 5.17
N THR A 120 18.55 17.89 3.90
CA THR A 120 17.70 17.44 2.81
C THR A 120 18.37 16.43 1.87
N VAL A 121 17.54 15.53 1.36
CA VAL A 121 17.91 14.48 0.39
C VAL A 121 16.92 14.48 -0.76
N ALA A 122 17.41 14.22 -1.97
CA ALA A 122 16.60 13.94 -3.14
C ALA A 122 16.52 12.43 -3.41
N ILE A 123 15.40 11.96 -3.93
CA ILE A 123 15.30 10.62 -4.50
C ILE A 123 16.09 10.59 -5.81
N ALA A 124 16.93 9.56 -5.98
CA ALA A 124 17.75 9.37 -7.16
C ALA A 124 16.90 9.40 -8.45
N SER A 125 17.44 10.00 -9.51
CA SER A 125 16.74 10.19 -10.78
C SER A 125 16.24 8.88 -11.40
N GLU A 126 17.00 7.80 -11.27
CA GLU A 126 16.63 6.46 -11.74
C GLU A 126 15.39 5.89 -11.04
N VAL A 127 15.20 6.17 -9.75
CA VAL A 127 13.99 5.81 -9.00
C VAL A 127 12.84 6.72 -9.39
N ARG A 128 13.09 8.04 -9.54
CA ARG A 128 12.08 9.00 -9.98
C ARG A 128 11.54 8.67 -11.38
N ALA A 129 12.37 8.11 -12.26
CA ALA A 129 11.92 7.68 -13.59
C ALA A 129 10.88 6.55 -13.53
N ARG A 130 10.91 5.71 -12.48
CA ARG A 130 9.98 4.60 -12.27
C ARG A 130 8.63 5.01 -11.67
N VAL A 131 8.50 6.25 -11.20
CA VAL A 131 7.28 6.74 -10.53
C VAL A 131 6.74 7.97 -11.24
N ASN A 132 5.57 7.82 -11.84
CA ASN A 132 4.84 8.88 -12.51
C ASN A 132 3.70 9.34 -11.59
N PHE A 133 3.75 10.59 -11.14
CA PHE A 133 2.69 11.16 -10.32
C PHE A 133 1.59 11.74 -11.20
N LEU A 134 0.40 11.14 -11.14
CA LEU A 134 -0.78 11.60 -11.84
C LEU A 134 -1.36 12.85 -11.14
N PRO A 135 -2.22 13.64 -11.83
CA PRO A 135 -2.99 14.70 -11.18
C PRO A 135 -3.73 14.18 -9.94
N ALA A 136 -3.93 15.06 -8.96
CA ALA A 136 -4.61 14.69 -7.73
C ALA A 136 -6.04 14.21 -8.01
N ARG A 137 -6.38 13.03 -7.51
CA ARG A 137 -7.65 12.34 -7.74
C ARG A 137 -8.04 11.55 -6.50
N SER A 138 -9.33 11.58 -6.18
CA SER A 138 -9.90 10.66 -5.19
C SER A 138 -9.83 9.23 -5.71
N PHE A 139 -9.36 8.28 -4.90
CA PHE A 139 -9.42 6.86 -5.24
C PHE A 139 -10.87 6.37 -5.41
N ALA A 140 -11.83 6.99 -4.74
CA ALA A 140 -13.25 6.62 -4.78
C ALA A 140 -13.92 6.99 -6.12
N GLU A 141 -13.30 7.90 -6.88
CA GLU A 141 -13.81 8.43 -8.15
C GLU A 141 -12.81 8.26 -9.29
N PHE A 142 -11.73 7.49 -9.07
CA PHE A 142 -10.65 7.35 -10.03
C PHE A 142 -11.07 6.50 -11.23
N GLU A 143 -11.06 7.08 -12.42
CA GLU A 143 -11.23 6.36 -13.68
C GLU A 143 -9.87 6.12 -14.33
N ALA A 144 -9.54 4.85 -14.56
CA ALA A 144 -8.28 4.48 -15.17
C ALA A 144 -8.34 4.61 -16.69
N GLU A 145 -7.29 5.18 -17.27
CA GLU A 145 -7.12 5.26 -18.74
C GLU A 145 -6.49 3.98 -19.33
N LYS A 146 -6.02 3.08 -18.47
CA LYS A 146 -5.36 1.81 -18.83
C LYS A 146 -5.57 0.75 -17.75
N VAL A 147 -5.20 -0.49 -18.06
CA VAL A 147 -5.18 -1.60 -17.11
C VAL A 147 -3.84 -1.63 -16.37
N TYR A 148 -3.88 -2.04 -15.10
CA TYR A 148 -2.73 -2.19 -14.21
C TYR A 148 -2.60 -3.64 -13.73
N ASP A 149 -1.39 -4.20 -13.85
CA ASP A 149 -1.02 -5.51 -13.32
C ASP A 149 -1.11 -5.56 -11.80
N ALA A 150 -0.80 -4.44 -11.15
CA ALA A 150 -0.99 -4.30 -9.71
C ALA A 150 -1.70 -3.00 -9.32
N VAL A 151 -2.53 -3.06 -8.30
CA VAL A 151 -3.11 -1.88 -7.65
C VAL A 151 -2.83 -1.93 -6.15
N ILE A 152 -2.36 -0.81 -5.60
CA ILE A 152 -2.08 -0.63 -4.18
C ILE A 152 -3.02 0.45 -3.65
N LEU A 153 -3.81 0.11 -2.63
CA LEU A 153 -4.65 1.02 -1.88
C LEU A 153 -4.56 0.65 -0.39
N CYS A 154 -3.46 1.07 0.22
CA CYS A 154 -3.19 0.79 1.62
C CYS A 154 -3.63 1.96 2.49
N ASN A 155 -4.13 1.65 3.68
CA ASN A 155 -4.37 2.61 4.75
C ASN A 155 -5.45 3.68 4.50
N ALA A 156 -6.17 3.61 3.37
CA ALA A 156 -7.05 4.68 2.91
C ALA A 156 -8.56 4.33 2.94
N LEU A 157 -8.93 3.07 2.72
CA LEU A 157 -10.35 2.65 2.66
C LEU A 157 -11.10 2.87 3.98
N VAL A 158 -10.40 2.81 5.12
CA VAL A 158 -10.94 3.16 6.44
C VAL A 158 -11.46 4.60 6.57
N TYR A 159 -11.11 5.51 5.65
CA TYR A 159 -11.56 6.91 5.69
C TYR A 159 -12.84 7.20 4.87
N VAL A 160 -13.33 6.23 4.09
CA VAL A 160 -14.63 6.34 3.40
C VAL A 160 -15.68 5.49 4.14
N ASP A 161 -16.95 5.53 3.75
CA ASP A 161 -17.94 4.61 4.31
C ASP A 161 -17.88 3.22 3.64
N GLY A 162 -18.52 2.22 4.25
CA GLY A 162 -18.55 0.85 3.73
C GLY A 162 -19.11 0.73 2.29
N PRO A 163 -20.23 1.38 1.94
CA PRO A 163 -20.71 1.43 0.56
C PRO A 163 -19.69 2.02 -0.44
N THR A 164 -19.02 3.11 -0.08
CA THR A 164 -17.99 3.75 -0.91
C THR A 164 -16.77 2.84 -1.08
N GLN A 165 -16.37 2.11 -0.03
CA GLN A 165 -15.33 1.07 -0.15
C GLN A 165 -15.73 0.01 -1.18
N GLY A 166 -16.94 -0.54 -1.08
CA GLY A 166 -17.41 -1.56 -2.01
C GLY A 166 -17.38 -1.07 -3.46
N ALA A 167 -17.94 0.12 -3.72
CA ALA A 167 -17.92 0.74 -5.04
C ALA A 167 -16.49 1.05 -5.54
N THR A 168 -15.58 1.40 -4.64
CA THR A 168 -14.16 1.60 -4.96
C THR A 168 -13.51 0.31 -5.42
N ILE A 169 -13.73 -0.80 -4.69
CA ILE A 169 -13.19 -2.13 -5.03
C ILE A 169 -13.78 -2.61 -6.36
N ASP A 170 -15.08 -2.43 -6.59
CA ASP A 170 -15.73 -2.76 -7.87
C ASP A 170 -15.07 -2.00 -9.03
N ARG A 171 -14.75 -0.71 -8.84
CA ARG A 171 -14.05 0.08 -9.86
C ARG A 171 -12.60 -0.37 -10.07
N ILE A 172 -11.86 -0.63 -8.99
CA ILE A 172 -10.50 -1.20 -9.06
C ILE A 172 -10.51 -2.50 -9.85
N ALA A 173 -11.49 -3.38 -9.62
CA ALA A 173 -11.64 -4.61 -10.37
C ALA A 173 -11.85 -4.37 -11.88
N GLY A 174 -12.34 -3.21 -12.30
CA GLY A 174 -12.44 -2.83 -13.71
C GLY A 174 -11.09 -2.59 -14.38
N TYR A 175 -10.06 -2.16 -13.65
CA TYR A 175 -8.76 -1.81 -14.21
C TYR A 175 -7.56 -2.55 -13.61
N ASN A 176 -7.73 -3.38 -12.58
CA ASN A 176 -6.69 -4.27 -12.09
C ASN A 176 -6.79 -5.64 -12.78
N SER A 177 -5.72 -6.13 -13.38
CA SER A 177 -5.71 -7.43 -14.06
C SER A 177 -5.30 -8.59 -13.17
N ASP A 178 -4.45 -8.38 -12.15
CA ASP A 178 -3.81 -9.49 -11.42
C ASP A 178 -3.70 -9.28 -9.90
N LEU A 179 -2.83 -8.40 -9.42
CA LEU A 179 -2.53 -8.26 -8.00
C LEU A 179 -3.20 -7.03 -7.38
N LEU A 180 -4.02 -7.22 -6.35
CA LEU A 180 -4.55 -6.15 -5.51
C LEU A 180 -3.90 -6.19 -4.13
N ALA A 181 -3.34 -5.07 -3.70
CA ALA A 181 -2.76 -4.89 -2.38
C ALA A 181 -3.56 -3.87 -1.56
N VAL A 182 -4.22 -4.32 -0.51
CA VAL A 182 -5.13 -3.51 0.32
C VAL A 182 -4.86 -3.78 1.79
N THR A 183 -4.77 -2.72 2.59
CA THR A 183 -4.67 -2.79 4.05
C THR A 183 -5.53 -1.70 4.69
N ALA A 184 -5.95 -1.92 5.94
CA ALA A 184 -6.86 -1.05 6.69
C ALA A 184 -8.11 -0.68 5.86
N ALA A 185 -9.04 -1.62 5.80
CA ALA A 185 -10.35 -1.52 5.17
C ALA A 185 -11.46 -1.80 6.20
N HIS A 186 -12.71 -1.49 5.86
CA HIS A 186 -13.90 -1.85 6.65
C HIS A 186 -14.04 -3.36 6.73
N GLN A 187 -13.81 -3.89 7.93
CA GLN A 187 -13.68 -5.32 8.22
C GLN A 187 -14.98 -6.09 7.96
N ASP A 188 -16.12 -5.46 8.16
CA ASP A 188 -17.45 -6.10 8.03
C ASP A 188 -17.85 -6.36 6.57
N ARG A 189 -17.14 -5.77 5.60
CA ARG A 189 -17.51 -5.82 4.18
C ARG A 189 -16.41 -6.35 3.26
N ILE A 190 -15.15 -6.16 3.65
CA ILE A 190 -13.99 -6.41 2.78
C ILE A 190 -13.97 -7.82 2.16
N ALA A 191 -14.39 -8.84 2.90
CA ALA A 191 -14.51 -10.21 2.38
C ALA A 191 -15.49 -10.29 1.21
N ALA A 192 -16.74 -9.86 1.41
CA ALA A 192 -17.78 -9.90 0.38
C ALA A 192 -17.46 -8.98 -0.81
N ASP A 193 -16.78 -7.86 -0.59
CA ASP A 193 -16.37 -6.94 -1.65
C ASP A 193 -15.27 -7.55 -2.54
N LEU A 194 -14.30 -8.24 -1.95
CA LEU A 194 -13.23 -8.91 -2.69
C LEU A 194 -13.72 -10.18 -3.40
N GLU A 195 -14.50 -11.01 -2.72
CA GLU A 195 -15.08 -12.23 -3.29
C GLU A 195 -15.95 -11.95 -4.51
N ARG A 196 -16.84 -10.95 -4.42
CA ARG A 196 -17.70 -10.52 -5.54
C ARG A 196 -16.89 -10.10 -6.78
N ASN A 197 -15.67 -9.61 -6.58
CA ASN A 197 -14.76 -9.17 -7.64
C ASN A 197 -13.70 -10.23 -8.00
N ALA A 198 -13.91 -11.49 -7.61
CA ALA A 198 -13.04 -12.63 -7.90
C ALA A 198 -11.61 -12.48 -7.38
N TYR A 199 -11.43 -11.79 -6.26
CA TYR A 199 -10.15 -11.69 -5.57
C TYR A 199 -10.02 -12.82 -4.55
N ALA A 200 -8.94 -13.61 -4.65
CA ALA A 200 -8.59 -14.65 -3.69
C ALA A 200 -7.42 -14.18 -2.80
N PRO A 201 -7.44 -14.40 -1.47
CA PRO A 201 -6.41 -13.92 -0.56
C PRO A 201 -5.10 -14.68 -0.75
N ILE A 202 -3.99 -13.93 -0.69
CA ILE A 202 -2.62 -14.45 -0.63
C ILE A 202 -2.11 -14.23 0.79
N MET A 203 -1.73 -15.31 1.47
CA MET A 203 -1.37 -15.28 2.90
C MET A 203 0.14 -15.25 3.16
N ASP A 204 0.96 -15.06 2.13
CA ASP A 204 2.40 -14.92 2.28
C ASP A 204 2.76 -13.77 3.21
N ASP A 205 3.58 -14.05 4.23
CA ASP A 205 4.03 -13.11 5.26
C ASP A 205 2.91 -12.33 5.98
N PHE A 206 1.64 -12.77 5.91
CA PHE A 206 0.50 -11.97 6.40
C PHE A 206 0.67 -11.53 7.86
N ALA A 207 1.17 -12.41 8.73
CA ALA A 207 1.38 -12.10 10.15
C ALA A 207 2.50 -11.06 10.34
N ALA A 208 3.58 -11.14 9.55
CA ALA A 208 4.66 -10.15 9.57
C ALA A 208 4.22 -8.81 8.99
N ILE A 209 3.39 -8.83 7.94
CA ILE A 209 2.76 -7.64 7.36
C ILE A 209 1.85 -6.98 8.39
N HIS A 210 0.96 -7.75 9.03
CA HIS A 210 0.07 -7.26 10.07
C HIS A 210 0.86 -6.60 11.20
N ALA A 211 1.83 -7.32 11.78
CA ALA A 211 2.71 -6.82 12.83
C ALA A 211 3.56 -5.61 12.42
N GLY A 212 3.91 -5.50 11.13
CA GLY A 212 4.70 -4.41 10.56
C GLY A 212 4.01 -3.04 10.60
N TRP A 213 2.69 -2.99 10.75
CA TRP A 213 1.94 -1.74 10.97
C TRP A 213 1.96 -1.33 12.44
N ILE A 214 3.16 -1.19 13.01
CA ILE A 214 3.40 -0.99 14.44
C ILE A 214 2.60 0.19 15.00
N ASP A 215 2.53 1.30 14.25
CA ASP A 215 1.85 2.52 14.67
C ASP A 215 0.32 2.46 14.57
N ARG A 216 -0.22 1.36 14.04
CA ARG A 216 -1.66 1.09 13.92
C ARG A 216 -2.12 -0.11 14.75
N GLN A 217 -1.23 -0.77 15.49
CA GLN A 217 -1.62 -1.92 16.32
C GLN A 217 -2.60 -1.50 17.41
N ARG A 218 -3.76 -2.18 17.49
CA ARG A 218 -4.74 -1.99 18.57
C ARG A 218 -4.09 -2.43 19.90
N PRO A 219 -4.07 -1.58 20.94
CA PRO A 219 -3.51 -1.97 22.23
C PRO A 219 -4.33 -3.09 22.88
N PRO A 220 -3.71 -4.01 23.63
CA PRO A 220 -4.43 -5.04 24.37
C PRO A 220 -5.51 -4.45 25.28
N GLY A 221 -6.71 -5.05 25.27
CA GLY A 221 -7.84 -4.60 26.11
C GLY A 221 -8.65 -3.44 25.54
N PHE A 222 -8.30 -2.87 24.39
CA PHE A 222 -9.15 -1.91 23.69
C PHE A 222 -10.25 -2.63 22.87
N PRO A 223 -11.51 -2.17 22.91
CA PRO A 223 -12.60 -2.83 22.19
C PRO A 223 -12.35 -2.90 20.68
N LYS A 224 -12.72 -4.01 20.03
CA LYS A 224 -12.70 -4.15 18.56
C LYS A 224 -13.56 -3.05 17.92
N GLY A 225 -13.10 -2.49 16.81
CA GLY A 225 -13.81 -1.42 16.11
C GLY A 225 -13.81 -0.05 16.82
N SER A 226 -13.28 0.08 18.05
CA SER A 226 -13.18 1.41 18.68
C SER A 226 -12.10 2.26 18.00
N PRO A 227 -12.31 3.58 17.86
CA PRO A 227 -11.26 4.47 17.37
C PRO A 227 -10.13 4.63 18.42
N PRO A 228 -8.96 5.15 18.02
CA PRO A 228 -7.90 5.49 18.95
C PRO A 228 -8.31 6.58 19.96
N PRO A 229 -7.73 6.58 21.18
CA PRO A 229 -8.10 7.50 22.26
C PRO A 229 -7.64 8.97 22.07
N THR A 230 -7.18 9.36 20.88
CA THR A 230 -6.82 10.76 20.56
C THR A 230 -7.55 11.22 19.30
N GLY A 231 -8.38 12.27 19.43
CA GLY A 231 -9.26 12.76 18.36
C GLY A 231 -8.53 13.22 17.10
N ALA A 232 -9.21 13.12 15.94
CA ALA A 232 -8.89 13.60 14.58
C ALA A 232 -7.48 13.36 13.97
N GLN A 233 -6.46 12.98 14.75
CA GLN A 233 -5.06 12.89 14.34
C GLN A 233 -4.44 11.51 14.56
N ALA A 234 -5.18 10.56 15.12
CA ALA A 234 -4.72 9.20 15.32
C ALA A 234 -5.07 8.34 14.10
N ASP A 235 -4.10 7.53 13.65
CA ASP A 235 -4.34 6.54 12.61
C ASP A 235 -5.37 5.51 13.10
N PRO A 236 -6.29 5.07 12.23
CA PRO A 236 -7.18 3.96 12.54
C PRO A 236 -6.39 2.72 12.98
N TYR A 237 -6.88 2.05 14.02
CA TYR A 237 -6.29 0.79 14.45
C TYR A 237 -6.58 -0.33 13.45
N ILE A 238 -5.62 -1.25 13.34
CA ILE A 238 -5.82 -2.56 12.74
C ILE A 238 -6.20 -3.52 13.86
N ASP A 239 -7.28 -4.28 13.63
CA ASP A 239 -7.76 -5.25 14.61
C ASP A 239 -6.81 -6.45 14.73
N PRO A 240 -6.70 -7.07 15.92
CA PRO A 240 -5.94 -8.31 16.09
C PRO A 240 -6.47 -9.40 15.16
N ILE A 241 -5.57 -10.30 14.75
CA ILE A 241 -5.90 -11.45 13.91
C ILE A 241 -6.90 -12.34 14.66
N ASP A 242 -8.02 -12.64 14.01
CA ASP A 242 -9.06 -13.57 14.45
C ASP A 242 -9.07 -14.83 13.57
N ASP A 243 -9.83 -15.85 13.98
CA ASP A 243 -10.01 -17.11 13.26
C ASP A 243 -11.44 -17.30 12.69
N ASP A 244 -12.27 -16.26 12.76
CA ASP A 244 -13.63 -16.24 12.23
C ASP A 244 -13.68 -16.43 10.69
N ALA A 245 -14.83 -16.84 10.16
CA ALA A 245 -15.03 -16.94 8.71
C ALA A 245 -14.65 -15.63 7.99
N GLY A 246 -13.92 -15.74 6.88
CA GLY A 246 -13.41 -14.58 6.12
C GLY A 246 -12.20 -13.86 6.74
N TRP A 247 -11.58 -14.36 7.82
CA TRP A 247 -10.44 -13.69 8.47
C TRP A 247 -9.27 -13.44 7.50
N ARG A 248 -9.05 -14.33 6.53
CA ARG A 248 -8.01 -14.18 5.49
C ARG A 248 -8.22 -12.93 4.63
N TYR A 249 -9.46 -12.53 4.40
CA TYR A 249 -9.79 -11.30 3.68
C TYR A 249 -9.66 -10.06 4.55
N ARG A 250 -9.96 -10.20 5.84
CA ARG A 250 -9.87 -9.12 6.83
C ARG A 250 -8.42 -8.74 7.16
N HIS A 251 -7.57 -9.75 7.32
CA HIS A 251 -6.18 -9.61 7.81
C HIS A 251 -5.12 -9.81 6.73
N GLY A 252 -5.49 -10.36 5.56
CA GLY A 252 -4.61 -10.45 4.41
C GLY A 252 -4.38 -9.08 3.77
N ALA A 253 -3.20 -8.90 3.17
CA ALA A 253 -2.83 -7.65 2.50
C ALA A 253 -2.84 -7.75 0.97
N PHE A 254 -2.81 -8.98 0.43
CA PHE A 254 -2.66 -9.25 -0.98
C PHE A 254 -3.77 -10.16 -1.48
N PHE A 255 -4.25 -9.86 -2.67
CA PHE A 255 -5.33 -10.58 -3.29
C PHE A 255 -5.05 -10.78 -4.79
N ARG A 256 -5.22 -12.01 -5.25
CA ARG A 256 -5.06 -12.39 -6.65
C ARG A 256 -6.40 -12.37 -7.35
N LYS A 257 -6.52 -11.61 -8.44
CA LYS A 257 -7.67 -11.69 -9.33
C LYS A 257 -7.66 -13.05 -10.04
N GLN A 258 -8.73 -13.81 -9.85
CA GLN A 258 -8.94 -15.07 -10.55
C GLN A 258 -9.60 -14.79 -11.91
N ALA A 259 -9.33 -15.64 -12.90
CA ALA A 259 -10.15 -15.63 -14.11
C ALA A 259 -11.59 -15.97 -13.71
N ILE A 260 -12.57 -15.35 -14.36
CA ILE A 260 -14.00 -15.59 -14.08
C ILE A 260 -14.35 -17.09 -14.24
N ALA A 261 -13.60 -17.84 -15.06
CA ALA A 261 -13.75 -19.29 -15.25
C ALA A 261 -13.23 -20.15 -14.08
N ASP A 262 -12.36 -19.61 -13.22
CA ASP A 262 -11.74 -20.31 -12.08
C ASP A 262 -12.51 -20.09 -10.77
N VAL A 263 -13.56 -19.27 -10.79
CA VAL A 263 -14.48 -19.14 -9.66
C VAL A 263 -15.34 -20.40 -9.60
N GLN A 264 -14.83 -21.43 -8.93
CA GLN A 264 -15.68 -22.50 -8.44
C GLN A 264 -16.76 -21.86 -7.56
N PRO A 265 -18.06 -22.12 -7.76
CA PRO A 265 -19.09 -21.70 -6.82
C PRO A 265 -18.89 -22.49 -5.52
N GLY A 266 -18.03 -21.98 -4.64
CA GLY A 266 -17.73 -22.54 -3.33
C GLY A 266 -18.65 -21.96 -2.28
N ASP A 267 -19.40 -22.84 -1.64
CA ASP A 267 -20.04 -22.67 -0.33
C ASP A 267 -21.17 -21.64 -0.23
N ALA A 268 -22.18 -21.84 -1.07
CA ALA A 268 -23.54 -21.56 -0.62
C ALA A 268 -23.85 -22.41 0.62
N LEU A 269 -23.90 -21.77 1.78
CA LEU A 269 -24.71 -22.18 2.94
C LEU A 269 -24.60 -23.67 3.32
N ALA A 270 -23.61 -24.01 4.15
CA ALA A 270 -23.70 -25.19 5.00
C ALA A 270 -23.94 -24.75 6.46
N SER A 271 -25.23 -24.84 6.83
CA SER A 271 -25.90 -24.79 8.15
C SER A 271 -25.76 -23.54 9.00
#